data_AF-A0AAN1HJB6-F1
#
_entry.id   AF-A0AAN1HJB6-F1
#
_cell.length_a   1.000
_cell.length_b   1.000
_cell.length_c   1.000
_cell.angle_alpha   90.00
_cell.angle_beta   90.00
_cell.angle_gamma   90.00
#
_symmetry.space_group_name_H-M   'P 1'
#
loop_
_entity.id
_entity.type
_entity.pdbx_description
1 polymer ?
#
loop_
_entity_poly.entity_id
_entity_poly.type
_entity_poly.pdbx_seq_one_letter_code
_entity_poly.pdbx_strand_id
1 'polypeptide(L)'
;MPHLERLDAGDIDTEDINDTYEMFRVICPDCARPIALLADEDVLPEHALCSSPWDPFGLTVCAGTGRRAADAAPADASLEAHEQNAALLLTLPAGLDWRMQPFSHLGGPGSRPVRFPVAQR
;
A
#
# COMPACT_ATOMS: atom_id res chain seq x y z
N MET A 1 18.90 9.69 21.39
CA MET A 1 17.85 8.86 20.77
C MET A 1 16.55 9.61 20.97
N PRO A 2 15.91 10.18 19.94
CA PRO A 2 14.61 10.81 20.14
C PRO A 2 13.61 9.71 20.51
N HIS A 3 12.75 10.05 21.47
CA HIS A 3 11.72 9.16 22.00
C HIS A 3 10.66 8.98 20.90
N LEU A 4 10.60 7.80 20.28
CA LEU A 4 9.43 7.44 19.47
C LEU A 4 8.29 7.25 20.47
N GLU A 5 7.36 8.20 20.54
CA GLU A 5 6.12 8.02 21.29
C GLU A 5 5.33 6.89 20.63
N ARG A 6 4.93 5.92 21.43
CA ARG A 6 4.12 4.79 20.98
C ARG A 6 2.72 5.32 20.78
N LEU A 7 2.30 5.47 19.52
CA LEU A 7 0.90 5.72 19.17
C LEU A 7 0.06 4.63 19.85
N ASP A 8 -0.77 5.03 20.81
CA ASP A 8 -1.71 4.13 21.46
C ASP A 8 -2.79 3.77 20.43
N ALA A 9 -3.22 2.51 20.40
CA ALA A 9 -4.17 2.02 19.41
C ALA A 9 -5.58 2.67 19.53
N GLY A 10 -5.75 3.58 20.50
CA GLY A 10 -6.97 4.35 20.73
C GLY A 10 -7.06 5.68 19.98
N ASP A 11 -6.00 6.14 19.31
CA ASP A 11 -6.01 7.36 18.48
C ASP A 11 -6.24 7.06 16.98
N ILE A 12 -6.69 5.84 16.65
CA ILE A 12 -7.26 5.55 15.34
C ILE A 12 -8.75 5.84 15.49
N ASP A 13 -9.19 6.99 14.98
CA ASP A 13 -10.59 7.39 14.96
C ASP A 13 -11.42 6.22 14.40
N THR A 14 -12.14 5.52 15.27
CA THR A 14 -12.87 4.30 14.92
C THR A 14 -14.07 4.61 14.00
N GLU A 15 -14.32 5.90 13.75
CA GLU A 15 -15.29 6.40 12.79
C GLU A 15 -14.76 6.30 11.33
N ASP A 16 -13.44 6.41 11.09
CA ASP A 16 -12.78 6.36 9.76
C ASP A 16 -12.84 4.98 9.09
N ILE A 17 -12.89 3.90 9.88
CA ILE A 17 -13.01 2.52 9.37
C ILE A 17 -14.40 2.18 8.83
N ASN A 18 -15.40 3.03 9.06
CA ASN A 18 -16.74 2.85 8.48
C ASN A 18 -17.00 3.75 7.27
N ASP A 19 -16.02 4.57 6.87
CA ASP A 19 -16.08 5.34 5.63
C ASP A 19 -15.98 4.43 4.40
N THR A 20 -16.63 4.88 3.32
CA THR A 20 -16.60 4.20 2.03
C THR A 20 -15.88 5.10 1.05
N TYR A 21 -14.86 4.55 0.39
CA TYR A 21 -14.10 5.26 -0.62
C TYR A 21 -14.65 4.94 -2.00
N GLU A 22 -14.92 5.97 -2.78
CA GLU A 22 -15.22 5.83 -4.21
C GLU A 22 -13.90 5.75 -4.98
N MET A 23 -13.62 4.59 -5.58
CA MET A 23 -12.35 4.32 -6.26
C MET A 23 -12.54 3.96 -7.73
N PHE A 24 -11.70 4.50 -8.61
CA PHE A 24 -11.65 4.11 -10.02
C PHE A 24 -10.20 3.86 -10.44
N ARG A 25 -10.01 3.27 -11.64
CA ARG A 25 -8.67 2.96 -12.15
C ARG A 25 -8.47 3.52 -13.54
N VAL A 26 -7.30 4.10 -13.75
CA VAL A 26 -6.85 4.61 -15.04
C VAL A 26 -5.51 4.00 -15.43
N ILE A 27 -5.22 3.96 -16.71
CA ILE A 27 -3.92 3.52 -17.24
C ILE A 27 -3.00 4.73 -17.31
N CYS A 28 -1.92 4.72 -16.54
CA CYS A 28 -0.89 5.76 -16.64
C CYS A 28 -0.29 5.79 -18.05
N PRO A 29 -0.27 6.94 -18.75
CA PRO A 29 0.21 7.02 -20.12
C PRO A 29 1.72 6.78 -20.26
N ASP A 30 2.52 6.97 -19.19
CA ASP A 30 3.98 6.82 -19.23
C ASP A 30 4.44 5.39 -18.93
N CYS A 31 3.80 4.68 -17.98
CA CYS A 31 4.22 3.33 -17.58
C CYS A 31 3.24 2.22 -18.00
N ALA A 32 2.09 2.57 -18.59
CA ALA A 32 1.03 1.66 -19.01
C ALA A 32 0.52 0.73 -17.89
N ARG A 33 0.70 1.12 -16.62
CA ARG A 33 0.17 0.40 -15.46
C ARG A 33 -1.16 0.99 -15.02
N PRO A 34 -2.09 0.15 -14.56
CA PRO A 34 -3.30 0.61 -13.91
C PRO A 34 -2.94 1.27 -12.57
N ILE A 35 -3.44 2.48 -12.36
CA ILE A 35 -3.29 3.28 -11.15
C ILE A 35 -4.69 3.45 -10.55
N ALA A 36 -4.84 3.13 -9.27
CA ALA A 36 -6.05 3.40 -8.53
C ALA A 36 -6.07 4.86 -8.08
N LEU A 37 -7.25 5.47 -8.20
CA LEU A 37 -7.54 6.85 -7.81
C LEU A 37 -8.79 6.86 -6.94
N LEU A 38 -8.81 7.78 -5.98
CA LEU A 38 -10.03 8.19 -5.29
C LEU A 38 -10.82 9.15 -6.18
N ALA A 39 -12.15 9.20 -6.03
CA ALA A 39 -13.03 10.04 -6.84
C ALA A 39 -12.70 11.56 -6.78
N ASP A 40 -12.07 12.00 -5.70
CA ASP A 40 -11.63 13.39 -5.47
C ASP A 40 -10.20 13.68 -5.96
N GLU A 41 -9.48 12.69 -6.50
CA GLU A 41 -8.13 12.87 -7.04
C GLU A 41 -8.12 13.22 -8.53
N ASP A 42 -7.73 14.47 -8.84
CA ASP A 42 -7.63 14.96 -10.22
C ASP A 42 -6.31 14.62 -10.93
N VAL A 43 -5.31 14.13 -10.21
CA VAL A 43 -3.95 13.85 -10.71
C VAL A 43 -3.47 12.46 -10.31
N LEU A 44 -2.62 11.86 -11.13
CA LEU A 44 -1.99 10.58 -10.83
C LEU A 44 -1.09 10.71 -9.60
N PRO A 45 -1.27 9.87 -8.57
CA PRO A 45 -0.43 9.90 -7.38
C PRO A 45 1.01 9.53 -7.71
N GLU A 46 1.89 9.74 -6.73
CA GLU A 46 3.24 9.20 -6.81
C GLU A 46 3.19 7.69 -6.95
N HIS A 47 3.79 7.16 -8.01
CA HIS A 47 3.82 5.72 -8.26
C HIS A 47 5.15 5.33 -8.89
N ALA A 48 5.58 4.10 -8.62
CA ALA A 48 6.86 3.61 -9.05
C ALA A 48 6.80 2.94 -10.43
N LEU A 49 7.80 3.23 -11.26
CA LEU A 49 8.13 2.45 -12.44
C LEU A 49 9.09 1.33 -12.05
N CYS A 50 8.68 0.08 -12.31
CA CYS A 50 9.55 -1.08 -12.31
C CYS A 50 10.11 -1.29 -13.72
N SER A 51 11.38 -0.94 -13.91
CA SER A 51 12.05 -0.98 -15.23
C SER A 51 12.16 -2.39 -15.80
N SER A 52 12.24 -3.40 -14.94
CA SER A 52 12.31 -4.82 -15.30
C SER A 52 11.67 -5.69 -14.22
N PRO A 53 10.87 -6.71 -14.58
CA PRO A 53 10.36 -7.69 -13.62
C PRO A 53 11.47 -8.46 -12.87
N TRP A 54 12.70 -8.45 -13.41
CA TRP A 54 13.86 -9.12 -12.82
C TRP A 54 14.69 -8.24 -11.89
N ASP A 55 14.36 -6.95 -11.79
CA ASP A 55 14.97 -6.01 -10.84
C ASP A 55 13.86 -5.28 -10.04
N PRO A 56 13.21 -5.97 -9.10
CA PRO A 56 12.09 -5.40 -8.34
C PRO A 56 12.52 -4.33 -7.33
N PHE A 57 13.83 -4.15 -7.10
CA PHE A 57 14.36 -3.15 -6.17
C PHE A 57 14.79 -1.86 -6.87
N GLY A 58 14.98 -1.89 -8.20
CA GLY A 58 15.28 -0.74 -9.03
C GLY A 58 14.09 0.19 -9.30
N LEU A 59 13.15 0.31 -8.37
CA LEU A 59 11.98 1.17 -8.50
C LEU A 59 12.39 2.64 -8.52
N THR A 60 11.85 3.40 -9.47
CA THR A 60 12.03 4.86 -9.59
C THR A 60 10.65 5.53 -9.70
N VAL A 61 10.54 6.80 -9.32
CA VAL A 61 9.28 7.54 -9.51
C VAL A 61 8.95 7.62 -11.00
N CYS A 62 7.72 7.26 -11.35
CA CYS A 62 7.25 7.31 -12.72
C CYS A 62 7.14 8.77 -13.19
N ALA A 63 7.55 9.04 -14.43
CA ALA A 63 7.38 10.37 -15.04
C ALA A 63 5.91 10.80 -15.18
N GLY A 64 4.97 9.86 -15.10
CA GLY A 64 3.53 10.14 -15.12
C GLY A 64 2.96 10.65 -13.79
N THR A 65 3.73 10.65 -12.70
CA THR A 65 3.30 11.23 -11.43
C THR A 65 2.92 12.71 -11.60
N GLY A 66 1.76 13.09 -11.06
CA GLY A 66 1.21 14.44 -11.15
C GLY A 66 0.53 14.78 -12.49
N ARG A 67 0.49 13.88 -13.47
CA ARG A 67 -0.34 14.08 -14.69
C ARG A 67 -1.82 14.08 -14.33
N ARG A 68 -2.65 14.75 -15.13
CA ARG A 68 -4.10 14.76 -14.90
C ARG A 68 -4.70 13.38 -15.13
N ALA A 69 -5.60 12.97 -14.26
CA ALA A 69 -6.37 11.73 -14.41
C ALA A 69 -7.21 11.74 -15.70
N ALA A 70 -7.71 12.92 -16.11
CA ALA A 70 -8.48 13.10 -17.34
C ALA A 70 -7.68 12.83 -18.64
N ASP A 71 -6.34 12.87 -18.59
CA ASP A 71 -5.48 12.56 -19.73
C ASP A 71 -5.21 11.04 -19.87
N ALA A 72 -5.65 10.24 -18.88
CA ALA A 72 -5.43 8.80 -18.82
C ALA A 72 -6.67 8.02 -19.31
N ALA A 73 -6.42 6.87 -19.93
CA ALA A 73 -7.51 5.98 -20.38
C ALA A 73 -8.08 5.18 -19.19
N PRO A 74 -9.36 4.80 -19.19
CA PRO A 74 -9.89 3.84 -18.22
C PRO A 74 -9.11 2.53 -18.23
N ALA A 75 -8.84 1.98 -17.04
CA ALA A 75 -8.27 0.65 -16.91
C ALA A 75 -9.34 -0.46 -16.97
N ASP A 76 -10.57 -0.13 -16.61
CA ASP A 76 -11.73 -1.02 -16.60
C ASP A 76 -12.68 -0.69 -17.77
N ALA A 77 -13.76 -1.46 -17.93
CA ALA A 77 -14.73 -1.23 -19.01
C ALA A 77 -15.42 0.15 -18.92
N SER A 78 -15.45 0.76 -17.74
CA SER A 78 -15.94 2.12 -17.46
C SER A 78 -15.03 2.83 -16.44
N LEU A 79 -15.13 4.16 -16.37
CA LEU A 79 -14.52 4.99 -15.31
C LEU A 79 -15.43 5.10 -14.07
N GLU A 80 -16.43 4.23 -13.93
CA GLU A 80 -17.33 4.31 -12.77
C GLU A 80 -16.56 3.99 -11.50
N ALA A 81 -16.71 4.87 -10.51
CA ALA A 81 -16.13 4.66 -9.21
C ALA A 81 -16.86 3.50 -8.51
N HIS A 82 -16.09 2.64 -7.88
CA HIS A 82 -16.57 1.53 -7.08
C HIS A 82 -16.46 1.92 -5.62
N GLU A 83 -17.57 1.86 -4.90
CA GLU A 83 -17.60 2.00 -3.45
C GLU A 83 -16.86 0.83 -2.80
N GLN A 84 -15.80 1.13 -2.04
CA GLN A 84 -15.04 0.16 -1.26
C GLN A 84 -15.02 0.54 0.21
N ASN A 85 -15.41 -0.41 1.06
CA ASN A 85 -15.43 -0.24 2.50
C ASN A 85 -13.99 -0.13 3.06
N ALA A 86 -13.70 0.92 3.82
CA ALA A 86 -12.38 1.19 4.38
C ALA A 86 -11.85 0.04 5.25
N ALA A 87 -12.70 -0.58 6.08
CA ALA A 87 -12.30 -1.72 6.90
C ALA A 87 -11.82 -2.91 6.05
N LEU A 88 -12.38 -3.14 4.87
CA LEU A 88 -11.93 -4.21 3.97
C LEU A 88 -10.59 -3.88 3.31
N LEU A 89 -10.36 -2.62 2.96
CA LEU A 89 -9.11 -2.14 2.34
C LEU A 89 -7.94 -2.14 3.31
N LEU A 90 -8.18 -1.70 4.55
CA LEU A 90 -7.13 -1.46 5.55
C LEU A 90 -6.90 -2.66 6.46
N THR A 91 -7.83 -3.63 6.50
CA THR A 91 -7.63 -4.89 7.23
C THR A 91 -6.90 -5.88 6.34
N LEU A 92 -5.64 -6.14 6.66
CA LEU A 92 -4.85 -7.17 6.00
C LEU A 92 -5.47 -8.56 6.29
N PRO A 93 -5.82 -9.36 5.26
CA PRO A 93 -6.31 -10.71 5.48
C PRO A 93 -5.27 -11.57 6.22
N ALA A 94 -5.72 -12.48 7.10
CA ALA A 94 -4.82 -13.32 7.89
C ALA A 94 -3.80 -14.11 7.04
N GLY A 95 -4.18 -14.51 5.82
CA GLY A 95 -3.31 -15.19 4.87
C GLY A 95 -2.31 -14.29 4.12
N LEU A 96 -2.41 -12.97 4.27
CA LEU A 96 -1.54 -11.95 3.69
C LEU A 96 -0.68 -11.24 4.74
N ASP A 97 -0.71 -11.67 6.00
CA ASP A 97 0.27 -11.23 6.99
C ASP A 97 1.67 -11.71 6.55
N TRP A 98 2.44 -10.79 5.96
CA TRP A 98 3.77 -11.02 5.41
C TRP A 98 4.75 -11.55 6.46
N ARG A 99 4.48 -11.36 7.76
CA ARG A 99 5.30 -11.89 8.87
C ARG A 99 5.10 -13.39 9.07
N MET A 100 3.94 -13.90 8.67
CA MET A 100 3.60 -15.32 8.78
C MET A 100 3.82 -16.09 7.46
N GLN A 101 4.28 -15.42 6.41
CA GLN A 101 4.53 -16.08 5.13
C GLN A 101 5.77 -16.99 5.19
N PRO A 102 5.76 -18.15 4.52
CA PRO A 102 6.84 -19.14 4.59
C PRO A 102 8.17 -18.67 3.98
N PHE A 103 8.14 -17.60 3.18
CA PHE A 103 9.33 -16.95 2.63
C PHE A 103 9.79 -15.74 3.46
N SER A 104 8.99 -15.31 4.45
CA SER A 104 9.41 -14.30 5.41
C SER A 104 10.57 -14.87 6.20
N HIS A 105 11.68 -14.15 6.32
CA HIS A 105 12.88 -14.64 7.01
C HIS A 105 12.69 -14.88 8.53
N LEU A 106 11.47 -14.69 9.06
CA LEU A 106 11.05 -15.22 10.34
C LEU A 106 11.00 -16.75 10.25
N GLY A 107 12.04 -17.44 10.73
CA GLY A 107 11.81 -18.81 11.20
C GLY A 107 12.36 -19.96 10.37
N GLY A 108 13.28 -19.76 9.41
CA GLY A 108 13.89 -20.89 8.69
C GLY A 108 14.51 -21.93 9.65
N PRO A 109 14.60 -23.24 9.29
CA PRO A 109 15.16 -24.27 10.17
C PRO A 109 16.56 -23.86 10.68
N GLY A 110 16.66 -23.55 11.97
CA GLY A 110 17.90 -23.05 12.60
C GLY A 110 17.86 -21.60 13.07
N SER A 111 16.86 -20.80 12.68
CA SER A 111 16.68 -19.45 13.24
C SER A 111 16.23 -19.58 14.69
N ARG A 112 17.03 -19.07 15.63
CA ARG A 112 16.65 -18.94 17.04
C ARG A 112 16.41 -17.46 17.31
N PRO A 113 15.30 -17.08 17.97
CA PRO A 113 15.09 -15.70 18.36
C PRO A 113 16.24 -15.22 19.24
N VAL A 114 16.77 -14.03 18.95
CA VAL A 114 17.80 -13.37 19.78
C VAL A 114 17.19 -13.14 21.16
N ARG A 115 17.73 -13.81 22.18
CA ARG A 115 17.33 -13.59 23.57
C ARG A 115 18.06 -12.35 24.08
N PHE A 116 17.33 -11.26 24.30
CA PHE A 116 17.87 -10.13 25.02
C PHE A 116 17.97 -10.49 26.52
N PRO A 117 19.09 -10.19 27.19
CA PRO A 117 19.15 -10.35 28.63
C PRO A 117 18.12 -9.41 29.26
N VAL A 118 17.24 -9.97 30.09
CA VAL A 118 16.42 -9.16 30.99
C VAL A 118 17.38 -8.37 31.85
N ALA A 119 17.35 -7.04 31.73
CA ALA A 119 18.08 -6.16 32.63
C ALA A 119 17.60 -6.49 34.05
N GLN A 120 18.48 -7.07 34.86
CA GLN A 120 18.21 -7.27 36.28
C GLN A 120 18.11 -5.88 36.90
N ARG A 121 16.94 -5.57 37.45
CA ARG A 121 16.67 -4.38 38.25
C ARG A 121 17.42 -4.44 39.57
#